data_AF-A0A7V0M012-F1
#
_entry.id   AF-A0A7V0M012-F1
#
_cell.length_a   1.000
_cell.length_b   1.000
_cell.length_c   1.000
_cell.angle_alpha   90.00
_cell.angle_beta   90.00
_cell.angle_gamma   90.00
#
_symmetry.space_group_name_H-M   'P 1'
#
loop_
_entity.id
_entity.type
_entity.pdbx_description
1 polymer ?
#
loop_
_entity_poly.entity_id
_entity_poly.type
_entity_poly.pdbx_seq_one_letter_code
_entity_poly.pdbx_strand_id
1 'polypeptide(L)'
;MANTRREKIYICSFCGKNSNQVDAIITGPGVYICNECVYNAMEILKNDLMRRTVTDHKNMPTPAEIKAELDNYVIGQDQAKKTLSVAIYNHYKRVASQEFYDDDELEKSNILLIGPTGTGKTLLAQTLARFLQVPFTIADATTLTEAGYVGEDVENILVRLLQAADYDIERAEQGIIYIDEIDKIARKGGNPSITRDVSGEGVQQALLKILEGTIASVPPKGGRKHPEQSLININTKNILFIVGGAFEGIDKIIESRLNKMSIGFGVDIKRKSERKIGEILRRVEPEDLLC
;
A
#
# COMPACT_ATOMS: atom_id res chain seq x y z
N MET A 1 65.14 -28.94 12.01
CA MET A 1 64.99 -27.80 11.08
C MET A 1 63.51 -27.69 10.72
N ALA A 2 62.92 -26.53 10.95
CA ALA A 2 61.47 -26.29 10.92
C ALA A 2 60.88 -26.46 9.51
N ASN A 3 59.73 -27.15 9.43
CA ASN A 3 59.00 -27.40 8.20
C ASN A 3 58.14 -26.16 7.89
N THR A 4 58.68 -25.22 7.11
CA THR A 4 57.99 -24.00 6.72
C THR A 4 56.86 -24.33 5.74
N ARG A 5 55.61 -24.41 6.24
CA ARG A 5 54.41 -24.42 5.38
C ARG A 5 54.44 -23.14 4.54
N ARG A 6 54.70 -23.25 3.24
CA ARG A 6 54.49 -22.15 2.29
C ARG A 6 52.99 -21.88 2.23
N GLU A 7 52.54 -20.82 2.89
CA GLU A 7 51.18 -20.31 2.72
C GLU A 7 50.99 -19.97 1.25
N LYS A 8 49.96 -20.56 0.63
CA LYS A 8 49.60 -20.24 -0.74
C LYS A 8 49.07 -18.81 -0.76
N ILE A 9 49.86 -17.92 -1.35
CA ILE A 9 49.46 -16.53 -1.58
C ILE A 9 48.48 -16.51 -2.75
N TYR A 10 47.24 -16.11 -2.49
CA TYR A 10 46.23 -15.89 -3.51
C TYR A 10 46.22 -14.43 -3.94
N ILE A 11 45.99 -14.17 -5.22
CA ILE A 11 45.98 -12.83 -5.81
C ILE A 11 44.59 -12.57 -6.40
N CYS A 12 43.97 -11.47 -5.98
CA CYS A 12 42.69 -11.03 -6.52
C CYS A 12 42.80 -10.72 -8.02
N SER A 13 41.95 -11.34 -8.83
CA SER A 13 41.90 -11.16 -10.29
C SER A 13 41.39 -9.78 -10.73
N PHE A 14 40.83 -8.99 -9.82
CA PHE A 14 40.23 -7.68 -10.11
C PHE A 14 41.15 -6.51 -9.72
N CYS A 15 41.70 -6.51 -8.51
CA CYS A 15 42.56 -5.41 -8.02
C CYS A 15 44.05 -5.78 -7.89
N GLY A 16 44.42 -7.05 -8.09
CA GLY A 16 45.81 -7.51 -7.98
C GLY A 16 46.37 -7.59 -6.55
N LYS A 17 45.59 -7.26 -5.52
CA LYS A 17 46.00 -7.41 -4.12
C LYS A 17 46.16 -8.89 -3.76
N ASN A 18 47.14 -9.19 -2.92
CA ASN A 18 47.37 -10.53 -2.40
C ASN A 18 46.60 -10.79 -1.09
N SER A 19 46.52 -12.06 -0.68
CA SER A 19 45.79 -12.52 0.51
C SER A 19 46.18 -11.87 1.85
N ASN A 20 47.34 -11.20 1.93
CA ASN A 20 47.80 -10.52 3.15
C ASN A 20 47.42 -9.03 3.16
N GLN A 21 46.91 -8.51 2.05
CA GLN A 21 46.54 -7.10 1.88
C GLN A 21 45.03 -6.86 1.99
N VAL A 22 44.26 -7.92 2.21
CA VAL A 22 42.79 -7.91 2.23
C VAL A 22 42.30 -8.92 3.28
N ASP A 23 41.15 -8.64 3.90
CA ASP A 23 40.64 -9.47 5.01
C ASP A 23 40.16 -10.85 4.55
N ALA A 24 39.65 -10.93 3.31
CA ALA A 24 39.15 -12.18 2.75
C ALA A 24 39.32 -12.25 1.23
N ILE A 25 39.59 -13.45 0.75
CA ILE A 25 39.56 -13.80 -0.67
C ILE A 25 38.60 -14.97 -0.88
N ILE A 26 37.66 -14.77 -1.79
CA ILE A 26 36.71 -15.79 -2.26
C ILE A 26 37.36 -16.50 -3.45
N THR A 27 37.33 -17.83 -3.43
CA THR A 27 37.96 -18.69 -4.43
C THR A 27 36.89 -19.30 -5.34
N GLY A 28 37.09 -19.18 -6.66
CA GLY A 28 36.28 -19.83 -7.69
C GLY A 28 37.14 -20.67 -8.64
N PRO A 29 36.54 -21.33 -9.65
CA PRO A 29 37.28 -22.12 -10.64
C PRO A 29 38.25 -21.25 -11.46
N GLY A 30 39.52 -21.18 -11.03
CA GLY A 30 40.57 -20.42 -11.70
C GLY A 30 40.52 -18.90 -11.51
N VAL A 31 39.67 -18.37 -10.64
CA VAL A 31 39.49 -16.92 -10.40
C VAL A 31 39.37 -16.65 -8.90
N TYR A 32 39.91 -15.52 -8.46
CA TYR A 32 39.89 -15.09 -7.06
C TYR A 32 39.38 -13.65 -6.95
N ILE A 33 38.51 -13.36 -5.99
CA ILE A 33 38.00 -12.01 -5.74
C ILE A 33 38.12 -11.67 -4.25
N CYS A 34 38.63 -10.48 -3.92
CA CYS A 34 38.73 -10.03 -2.53
C CYS A 34 37.45 -9.35 -2.05
N ASN A 35 37.27 -9.28 -0.73
CA ASN A 35 36.15 -8.57 -0.09
C ASN A 35 35.99 -7.13 -0.61
N GLU A 36 37.07 -6.35 -0.71
CA GLU A 36 36.99 -4.98 -1.21
C GLU A 36 36.46 -4.88 -2.66
N CYS A 37 36.88 -5.81 -3.54
CA CYS A 37 36.37 -5.83 -4.92
C CYS A 37 34.90 -6.21 -4.98
N VAL A 38 34.44 -7.09 -4.10
CA VAL A 38 33.01 -7.40 -3.95
C VAL A 38 32.25 -6.15 -3.50
N TYR A 39 32.74 -5.42 -2.50
CA TYR A 39 32.12 -4.17 -2.04
C TYR A 39 32.07 -3.10 -3.14
N ASN A 40 33.19 -2.85 -3.82
CA ASN A 40 33.25 -1.86 -4.89
C ASN A 40 32.35 -2.27 -6.08
N ALA A 41 32.33 -3.55 -6.45
CA ALA A 41 31.44 -4.03 -7.49
C ALA A 41 29.97 -3.87 -7.07
N MET A 42 29.63 -4.16 -5.82
CA MET A 42 28.29 -3.97 -5.28
C MET A 42 27.89 -2.49 -5.25
N GLU A 43 28.80 -1.58 -4.92
CA GLU A 43 28.58 -0.13 -4.96
C GLU A 43 28.37 0.39 -6.39
N ILE A 44 29.18 -0.07 -7.34
CA ILE A 44 29.00 0.26 -8.77
C ILE A 44 27.67 -0.25 -9.29
N LEU A 45 27.29 -1.49 -8.95
CA LEU A 45 26.00 -2.07 -9.33
C LEU A 45 24.84 -1.30 -8.70
N LYS A 46 24.94 -0.93 -7.41
CA LYS A 46 23.95 -0.09 -6.72
C LYS A 46 23.79 1.27 -7.40
N ASN A 47 24.90 1.90 -7.80
CA ASN A 47 24.89 3.17 -8.51
C ASN A 47 24.35 3.06 -9.96
N ASP A 48 24.60 1.97 -10.68
CA ASP A 48 24.02 1.74 -12.03
C ASP A 48 22.51 1.47 -11.95
N LEU A 49 22.08 0.69 -10.96
CA LEU A 49 20.66 0.49 -10.64
C LEU A 49 19.98 1.81 -10.26
N MET A 50 20.61 2.66 -9.43
CA MET A 50 20.12 4.00 -9.11
C MET A 50 20.00 4.89 -10.35
N ARG A 51 20.93 4.80 -11.30
CA ARG A 51 20.85 5.56 -12.56
C ARG A 51 19.71 5.08 -13.44
N ARG A 52 19.41 3.78 -13.46
CA ARG A 52 18.25 3.21 -14.16
C ARG A 52 16.92 3.64 -13.52
N THR A 53 16.82 3.66 -12.20
CA THR A 53 15.63 4.17 -11.52
C THR A 53 15.47 5.68 -11.62
N VAL A 54 16.54 6.48 -11.68
CA VAL A 54 16.45 7.91 -12.03
C VAL A 54 15.95 8.12 -13.46
N THR A 55 16.26 7.23 -14.40
CA THR A 55 15.64 7.26 -15.74
C THR A 55 14.19 6.77 -15.75
N ASP A 56 13.79 5.90 -14.82
CA ASP A 56 12.39 5.47 -14.67
C ASP A 56 11.53 6.46 -13.86
N HIS A 57 12.12 7.24 -12.96
CA HIS A 57 11.48 8.36 -12.29
C HIS A 57 11.08 9.49 -13.25
N LYS A 58 11.68 9.54 -14.45
CA LYS A 58 11.19 10.42 -15.54
C LYS A 58 9.88 9.94 -16.17
N ASN A 59 9.48 8.68 -15.95
CA ASN A 59 8.26 8.09 -16.49
C ASN A 59 7.09 8.13 -15.51
N MET A 60 7.33 8.46 -14.24
CA MET A 60 6.26 8.50 -13.25
C MET A 60 5.47 9.80 -13.37
N PRO A 61 4.14 9.74 -13.58
CA PRO A 61 3.34 10.93 -13.81
C PRO A 61 3.32 11.81 -12.56
N THR A 62 3.50 13.10 -12.76
CA THR A 62 3.42 14.12 -11.72
C THR A 62 1.99 14.20 -11.14
N PRO A 63 1.81 14.73 -9.91
CA PRO A 63 0.47 14.93 -9.36
C PRO A 63 -0.45 15.77 -10.26
N ALA A 64 0.12 16.69 -11.05
CA ALA A 64 -0.63 17.50 -12.01
C ALA A 64 -1.15 16.67 -13.18
N GLU A 65 -0.33 15.75 -13.72
CA GLU A 65 -0.71 14.85 -14.81
C GLU A 65 -1.75 13.81 -14.34
N ILE A 66 -1.56 13.25 -13.14
CA ILE A 66 -2.54 12.33 -12.53
C ILE A 66 -3.90 13.05 -12.35
N LYS A 67 -3.89 14.29 -11.84
CA LYS A 67 -5.12 15.08 -11.69
C LYS A 67 -5.76 15.37 -13.05
N ALA A 68 -4.95 15.74 -14.05
CA ALA A 68 -5.44 16.05 -15.39
C ALA A 68 -6.13 14.84 -16.03
N GLU A 69 -5.57 13.63 -15.84
CA GLU A 69 -6.25 12.42 -16.30
C GLU A 69 -7.56 12.17 -15.55
N LEU A 70 -7.57 12.35 -14.23
CA LEU A 70 -8.81 12.25 -13.44
C LEU A 70 -9.87 13.28 -13.88
N ASP A 71 -9.45 14.47 -14.32
CA ASP A 71 -10.35 15.52 -14.82
C ASP A 71 -11.11 15.09 -16.10
N ASN A 72 -10.52 14.19 -16.91
CA ASN A 72 -11.15 13.69 -18.14
C ASN A 72 -12.36 12.78 -17.88
N TYR A 73 -12.42 12.12 -16.72
CA TYR A 73 -13.46 11.13 -16.40
C TYR A 73 -14.34 11.53 -15.21
N VAL A 74 -13.81 12.29 -14.25
CA VAL A 74 -14.51 12.67 -13.02
C VAL A 74 -14.68 14.19 -12.95
N ILE A 75 -15.90 14.65 -13.20
CA ILE A 75 -16.27 16.07 -13.19
C ILE A 75 -16.43 16.56 -11.74
N GLY A 76 -15.87 17.73 -11.44
CA GLY A 76 -15.85 18.29 -10.07
C GLY A 76 -14.89 17.55 -9.16
N GLN A 77 -15.17 17.49 -7.85
CA GLN A 77 -14.32 16.78 -6.86
C GLN A 77 -12.85 17.23 -6.85
N ASP A 78 -12.54 18.49 -7.17
CA ASP A 78 -11.17 18.97 -7.39
C ASP A 78 -10.24 18.74 -6.19
N GLN A 79 -10.75 18.92 -4.98
CA GLN A 79 -9.99 18.68 -3.76
C GLN A 79 -9.63 17.19 -3.60
N ALA A 80 -10.58 16.30 -3.85
CA ALA A 80 -10.35 14.86 -3.76
C ALA A 80 -9.34 14.42 -4.83
N LYS A 81 -9.50 14.85 -6.08
CA LYS A 81 -8.54 14.56 -7.17
C LYS A 81 -7.13 15.06 -6.84
N LYS A 82 -7.00 16.27 -6.30
CA LYS A 82 -5.69 16.84 -5.91
C LYS A 82 -5.04 16.01 -4.80
N THR A 83 -5.75 15.74 -3.70
CA THR A 83 -5.23 14.95 -2.57
C THR A 83 -4.84 13.55 -3.02
N LEU A 84 -5.71 12.91 -3.80
CA LEU A 84 -5.50 11.56 -4.33
C LEU A 84 -4.28 11.49 -5.25
N SER A 85 -4.10 12.47 -6.13
CA SER A 85 -2.95 12.55 -7.03
C SER A 85 -1.63 12.68 -6.27
N VAL A 86 -1.60 13.48 -5.18
CA VAL A 86 -0.41 13.62 -4.34
C VAL A 86 -0.12 12.34 -3.56
N ALA A 87 -1.15 11.72 -2.96
CA ALA A 87 -0.99 10.48 -2.20
C ALA A 87 -0.43 9.34 -3.06
N ILE A 88 -0.95 9.18 -4.28
CA ILE A 88 -0.50 8.18 -5.24
C ILE A 88 0.91 8.44 -5.72
N TYR A 89 1.21 9.70 -6.06
CA TYR A 89 2.57 10.08 -6.42
C TYR A 89 3.57 9.75 -5.30
N ASN A 90 3.22 10.03 -4.04
CA ASN A 90 4.09 9.70 -2.92
C ASN A 90 4.21 8.19 -2.71
N HIS A 91 3.12 7.43 -2.87
CA HIS A 91 3.15 5.97 -2.75
C HIS A 91 4.10 5.33 -3.76
N TYR A 92 3.95 5.63 -5.05
CA TYR A 92 4.81 5.02 -6.07
C TYR A 92 6.23 5.58 -6.06
N LYS A 93 6.42 6.84 -5.62
CA LYS A 93 7.76 7.39 -5.37
C LYS A 93 8.46 6.60 -4.25
N ARG A 94 7.74 6.27 -3.17
CA ARG A 94 8.24 5.41 -2.09
C ARG A 94 8.59 4.02 -2.59
N VAL A 95 7.71 3.38 -3.35
CA VAL A 95 7.95 2.03 -3.89
C VAL A 95 9.22 2.00 -4.75
N ALA A 96 9.40 3.00 -5.62
CA ALA A 96 10.59 3.09 -6.46
C ALA A 96 11.87 3.49 -5.69
N SER A 97 11.78 4.22 -4.57
CA SER A 97 12.95 4.62 -3.78
C SER A 97 13.41 3.55 -2.78
N GLN A 98 12.54 2.62 -2.38
CA GLN A 98 12.83 1.57 -1.40
C GLN A 98 13.87 0.54 -1.88
N GLU A 99 14.18 0.46 -3.17
CA GLU A 99 15.24 -0.40 -3.69
C GLU A 99 16.66 0.12 -3.36
N PHE A 100 16.80 1.34 -2.81
CA PHE A 100 18.08 2.05 -2.78
C PHE A 100 18.50 2.62 -1.43
N TYR A 101 17.54 3.00 -0.60
CA TYR A 101 17.77 3.59 0.73
C TYR A 101 17.03 2.77 1.78
N ASP A 102 17.78 2.09 2.64
CA ASP A 102 17.26 1.36 3.82
C ASP A 102 16.87 2.34 4.96
N ASP A 103 17.04 3.65 4.77
CA ASP A 103 17.17 4.62 5.87
C ASP A 103 16.19 5.80 5.83
N ASP A 104 15.26 5.84 4.86
CA ASP A 104 14.14 6.80 4.86
C ASP A 104 12.81 6.03 5.03
N GLU A 105 12.31 6.00 6.27
CA GLU A 105 11.03 5.43 6.68
C GLU A 105 9.84 6.21 6.10
N LEU A 106 9.71 6.25 4.76
CA LEU A 106 8.47 6.69 4.14
C LEU A 106 7.39 5.66 4.48
N GLU A 107 6.48 6.04 5.38
CA GLU A 107 5.36 5.20 5.77
C GLU A 107 4.37 4.99 4.61
N LYS A 108 3.80 3.79 4.56
CA LYS A 108 2.75 3.44 3.60
C LYS A 108 1.51 4.29 3.86
N SER A 109 1.12 5.10 2.88
CA SER A 109 -0.07 5.96 2.96
C SER A 109 -1.26 5.33 2.24
N ASN A 110 -2.10 4.61 2.98
CA ASN A 110 -3.39 4.14 2.49
C ASN A 110 -4.38 5.31 2.41
N ILE A 111 -5.39 5.19 1.54
CA ILE A 111 -6.34 6.28 1.26
C ILE A 111 -7.74 5.89 1.70
N LEU A 112 -8.42 6.79 2.42
CA LEU A 112 -9.85 6.67 2.74
C LEU A 112 -10.65 7.72 1.96
N LEU A 113 -11.56 7.28 1.10
CA LEU A 113 -12.49 8.11 0.33
C LEU A 113 -13.85 8.17 1.04
N ILE A 114 -14.17 9.34 1.57
CA ILE A 114 -15.45 9.61 2.26
C ILE A 114 -16.34 10.44 1.34
N GLY A 115 -17.54 9.96 1.08
CA GLY A 115 -18.55 10.75 0.39
C GLY A 115 -19.79 9.93 0.00
N PRO A 116 -20.92 10.59 -0.30
CA PRO A 116 -22.16 9.92 -0.66
C PRO A 116 -22.03 8.89 -1.79
N THR A 117 -23.00 7.98 -1.89
CA THR A 117 -23.12 7.07 -3.04
C THR A 117 -23.29 7.87 -4.34
N GLY A 118 -22.78 7.34 -5.45
CA GLY A 118 -22.87 7.99 -6.76
C GLY A 118 -21.96 9.21 -6.99
N THR A 119 -21.05 9.53 -6.07
CA THR A 119 -20.11 10.66 -6.21
C THR A 119 -18.82 10.35 -6.98
N GLY A 120 -18.68 9.12 -7.49
CA GLY A 120 -17.55 8.71 -8.31
C GLY A 120 -16.33 8.14 -7.55
N LYS A 121 -16.47 7.71 -6.29
CA LYS A 121 -15.38 7.08 -5.50
C LYS A 121 -14.72 5.90 -6.24
N THR A 122 -15.55 4.93 -6.66
CA THR A 122 -15.10 3.75 -7.42
C THR A 122 -14.51 4.15 -8.77
N LEU A 123 -15.10 5.15 -9.45
CA LEU A 123 -14.63 5.64 -10.75
C LEU A 123 -13.25 6.30 -10.65
N LEU A 124 -12.99 7.06 -9.58
CA LEU A 124 -11.67 7.64 -9.31
C LEU A 124 -10.61 6.55 -9.22
N ALA A 125 -10.83 5.54 -8.37
CA ALA A 125 -9.88 4.43 -8.18
C ALA A 125 -9.63 3.63 -9.47
N GLN A 126 -10.71 3.31 -10.22
CA GLN A 126 -10.62 2.61 -11.50
C GLN A 126 -9.84 3.41 -12.56
N THR A 127 -10.11 4.71 -12.67
CA THR A 127 -9.45 5.59 -13.65
C THR A 127 -7.96 5.68 -13.37
N LEU A 128 -7.58 5.77 -12.08
CA LEU A 128 -6.19 5.81 -11.66
C LEU A 128 -5.42 4.55 -11.99
N ALA A 129 -5.98 3.39 -11.64
CA ALA A 129 -5.30 2.14 -11.93
C ALA A 129 -5.09 1.93 -13.43
N ARG A 130 -6.09 2.32 -14.25
CA ARG A 130 -5.97 2.28 -15.71
C ARG A 130 -4.89 3.22 -16.22
N PHE A 131 -4.83 4.45 -15.70
CA PHE A 131 -3.82 5.44 -16.10
C PHE A 131 -2.40 4.99 -15.76
N LEU A 132 -2.21 4.42 -14.56
CA LEU A 132 -0.93 3.93 -14.08
C LEU A 132 -0.56 2.54 -14.63
N GLN A 133 -1.48 1.87 -15.32
CA GLN A 133 -1.30 0.52 -15.88
C GLN A 133 -0.88 -0.54 -14.86
N VAL A 134 -1.38 -0.41 -13.63
CA VAL A 134 -1.11 -1.33 -12.51
C VAL A 134 -2.27 -2.30 -12.30
N PRO A 135 -2.00 -3.52 -11.76
CA PRO A 135 -3.05 -4.46 -11.41
C PRO A 135 -4.06 -3.83 -10.44
N PHE A 136 -5.33 -4.13 -10.64
CA PHE A 136 -6.41 -3.53 -9.87
C PHE A 136 -7.49 -4.54 -9.54
N THR A 137 -7.95 -4.52 -8.30
CA THR A 137 -9.08 -5.32 -7.84
C THR A 137 -10.04 -4.46 -7.02
N ILE A 138 -11.32 -4.82 -7.12
CA ILE A 138 -12.38 -4.23 -6.30
C ILE A 138 -12.92 -5.32 -5.39
N ALA A 139 -13.08 -4.97 -4.11
CA ALA A 139 -13.75 -5.77 -3.11
C ALA A 139 -14.83 -4.95 -2.42
N ASP A 140 -15.92 -5.61 -2.04
CA ASP A 140 -16.98 -5.03 -1.22
C ASP A 140 -16.83 -5.55 0.20
N ALA A 141 -16.66 -4.65 1.17
CA ALA A 141 -16.44 -5.02 2.57
C ALA A 141 -17.60 -5.86 3.15
N THR A 142 -18.82 -5.71 2.64
CA THR A 142 -20.00 -6.47 3.12
C THR A 142 -19.96 -7.95 2.75
N THR A 143 -19.20 -8.31 1.72
CA THR A 143 -19.05 -9.70 1.24
C THR A 143 -17.96 -10.47 1.98
N LEU A 144 -17.12 -9.75 2.72
CA LEU A 144 -16.00 -10.32 3.46
C LEU A 144 -16.50 -10.96 4.76
N THR A 145 -15.89 -12.09 5.11
CA THR A 145 -16.16 -12.81 6.36
C THR A 145 -14.87 -13.22 7.03
N GLU A 146 -14.90 -13.43 8.35
CA GLU A 146 -13.75 -14.01 9.06
C GLU A 146 -13.41 -15.39 8.47
N ALA A 147 -12.11 -15.71 8.44
CA ALA A 147 -11.61 -17.00 7.97
C ALA A 147 -12.38 -18.17 8.63
N GLY A 148 -12.94 -19.06 7.79
CA GLY A 148 -13.69 -20.23 8.24
C GLY A 148 -15.21 -20.04 8.32
N TYR A 149 -15.74 -18.87 7.99
CA TYR A 149 -17.18 -18.64 7.87
C TYR A 149 -17.68 -18.68 6.41
N VAL A 150 -19.01 -18.62 6.23
CA VAL A 150 -19.66 -18.65 4.91
C VAL A 150 -19.58 -17.25 4.28
N GLY A 151 -18.62 -17.04 3.38
CA GLY A 151 -18.41 -15.78 2.67
C GLY A 151 -17.07 -15.74 1.94
N GLU A 152 -16.66 -14.55 1.47
CA GLU A 152 -15.35 -14.34 0.87
C GLU A 152 -14.31 -14.07 1.97
N ASP A 153 -13.19 -14.80 1.95
CA ASP A 153 -12.06 -14.54 2.86
C ASP A 153 -11.33 -13.26 2.42
N VAL A 154 -10.81 -12.49 3.37
CA VAL A 154 -10.01 -11.28 3.10
C VAL A 154 -8.80 -11.61 2.21
N GLU A 155 -8.19 -12.79 2.38
CA GLU A 155 -7.07 -13.25 1.56
C GLU A 155 -7.45 -13.47 0.08
N ASN A 156 -8.73 -13.71 -0.26
CA ASN A 156 -9.15 -13.86 -1.66
C ASN A 156 -9.02 -12.57 -2.47
N ILE A 157 -9.02 -11.40 -1.81
CA ILE A 157 -8.78 -10.12 -2.49
C ILE A 157 -7.39 -10.13 -3.15
N LEU A 158 -6.39 -10.70 -2.47
CA LEU A 158 -5.03 -10.84 -3.00
C LEU A 158 -4.97 -11.83 -4.17
N VAL A 159 -5.77 -12.90 -4.14
CA VAL A 159 -5.90 -13.82 -5.27
C VAL A 159 -6.45 -13.10 -6.50
N ARG A 160 -7.48 -12.27 -6.33
CA ARG A 160 -8.03 -11.46 -7.44
C ARG A 160 -7.01 -10.46 -7.98
N LEU A 161 -6.23 -9.84 -7.10
CA LEU A 161 -5.16 -8.93 -7.53
C LEU A 161 -4.08 -9.68 -8.32
N LEU A 162 -3.68 -10.86 -7.85
CA LEU A 162 -2.72 -11.72 -8.54
C LEU A 162 -3.24 -12.18 -9.92
N GLN A 163 -4.54 -12.51 -10.02
CA GLN A 163 -5.18 -12.79 -11.30
C GLN A 163 -5.17 -11.56 -12.23
N ALA A 164 -5.44 -10.36 -11.71
CA ALA A 164 -5.37 -9.11 -12.47
C ALA A 164 -3.93 -8.75 -12.89
N ALA A 165 -2.92 -9.36 -12.26
CA ALA A 165 -1.51 -9.23 -12.59
C ALA A 165 -1.00 -10.38 -13.49
N ASP A 166 -1.89 -11.21 -14.07
CA ASP A 166 -1.51 -12.39 -14.85
C ASP A 166 -0.58 -13.36 -14.10
N TYR A 167 -0.76 -13.47 -12.77
CA TYR A 167 0.07 -14.27 -11.86
C TYR A 167 1.52 -13.78 -11.68
N ASP A 168 1.82 -12.55 -12.09
CA ASP A 168 3.08 -11.88 -11.80
C ASP A 168 3.05 -11.29 -10.37
N ILE A 169 3.92 -11.82 -9.50
CA ILE A 169 3.99 -11.42 -8.09
C ILE A 169 4.51 -9.99 -7.97
N GLU A 170 5.56 -9.63 -8.70
CA GLU A 170 6.17 -8.29 -8.61
C GLU A 170 5.17 -7.21 -9.04
N ARG A 171 4.42 -7.47 -10.13
CA ARG A 171 3.35 -6.57 -10.57
C ARG A 171 2.20 -6.51 -9.57
N ALA A 172 1.78 -7.65 -9.00
CA ALA A 172 0.71 -7.70 -8.01
C ALA A 172 1.05 -6.91 -6.74
N GLU A 173 2.31 -6.99 -6.26
CA GLU A 173 2.79 -6.25 -5.09
C GLU A 173 2.81 -4.73 -5.31
N GLN A 174 2.78 -4.25 -6.55
CA GLN A 174 2.66 -2.82 -6.91
C GLN A 174 1.23 -2.42 -7.31
N GLY A 175 0.27 -3.32 -7.16
CA GLY A 175 -1.13 -3.13 -7.53
C GLY A 175 -1.92 -2.24 -6.57
N ILE A 176 -3.17 -1.98 -6.95
CA ILE A 176 -4.14 -1.19 -6.19
C ILE A 176 -5.33 -2.08 -5.80
N ILE A 177 -5.68 -2.08 -4.52
CA ILE A 177 -6.89 -2.71 -3.99
C ILE A 177 -7.87 -1.60 -3.61
N TYR A 178 -9.06 -1.61 -4.21
CA TYR A 178 -10.17 -0.76 -3.79
C TYR A 178 -11.19 -1.56 -2.97
N ILE A 179 -11.48 -1.11 -1.74
CA ILE A 179 -12.47 -1.73 -0.84
C ILE A 179 -13.63 -0.76 -0.66
N ASP A 180 -14.82 -1.08 -1.16
CA ASP A 180 -16.01 -0.25 -0.97
C ASP A 180 -16.80 -0.65 0.30
N GLU A 181 -17.73 0.21 0.71
CA GLU A 181 -18.66 -0.01 1.82
C GLU A 181 -18.01 -0.33 3.19
N ILE A 182 -16.82 0.22 3.46
CA ILE A 182 -16.14 -0.01 4.74
C ILE A 182 -16.97 0.45 5.96
N ASP A 183 -17.83 1.45 5.77
CA ASP A 183 -18.71 1.97 6.82
C ASP A 183 -19.77 0.96 7.27
N LYS A 184 -20.03 -0.09 6.48
CA LYS A 184 -21.01 -1.14 6.82
C LYS A 184 -20.44 -2.19 7.78
N ILE A 185 -19.14 -2.46 7.74
CA ILE A 185 -18.46 -3.36 8.70
C ILE A 185 -18.06 -2.66 10.01
N ALA A 186 -18.19 -1.32 10.06
CA ALA A 186 -17.86 -0.51 11.24
C ALA A 186 -19.02 -0.36 12.23
N ARG A 187 -20.28 -0.64 11.83
CA ARG A 187 -21.45 -0.43 12.69
C ARG A 187 -21.49 -1.45 13.83
N LYS A 188 -21.09 -1.03 15.03
CA LYS A 188 -21.44 -1.74 16.27
C LYS A 188 -22.97 -1.74 16.42
N GLY A 189 -23.59 -2.91 16.35
CA GLY A 189 -24.95 -3.08 16.85
C GLY A 189 -24.98 -2.61 18.30
N GLY A 190 -25.98 -1.80 18.67
CA GLY A 190 -26.06 -1.09 19.96
C GLY A 190 -26.17 -1.95 21.23
N ASN A 191 -25.85 -3.24 21.17
CA ASN A 191 -25.66 -4.11 22.32
C ASN A 191 -24.44 -4.99 22.07
N PRO A 192 -23.50 -5.13 23.03
CA PRO A 192 -22.43 -6.12 22.95
C PRO A 192 -23.08 -7.51 23.03
N SER A 193 -23.48 -8.06 21.88
CA SER A 193 -24.03 -9.39 21.82
C SER A 193 -22.88 -10.35 22.15
N ILE A 194 -23.07 -11.17 23.17
CA ILE A 194 -22.16 -12.24 23.61
C ILE A 194 -21.98 -13.31 22.51
N THR A 195 -22.82 -13.29 21.46
CA THR A 195 -22.62 -14.09 20.26
C THR A 195 -21.49 -13.47 19.42
N ARG A 196 -20.43 -14.27 19.25
CA ARG A 196 -19.26 -14.02 18.40
C ARG A 196 -19.62 -13.14 17.20
N ASP A 197 -18.97 -11.98 17.09
CA ASP A 197 -19.16 -11.05 15.98
C ASP A 197 -18.55 -11.67 14.72
N VAL A 198 -19.39 -12.30 13.89
CA VAL A 198 -18.95 -13.12 12.74
C VAL A 198 -18.55 -12.27 11.53
N SER A 199 -18.92 -10.98 11.49
CA SER A 199 -18.78 -10.17 10.27
C SER A 199 -18.06 -8.83 10.43
N GLY A 200 -18.14 -8.14 11.56
CA GLY A 200 -17.61 -6.77 11.69
C GLY A 200 -16.13 -6.73 12.08
N GLU A 201 -15.87 -6.98 13.37
CA GLU A 201 -14.53 -6.82 13.96
C GLU A 201 -13.51 -7.81 13.40
N GLY A 202 -13.89 -9.07 13.16
CA GLY A 202 -13.01 -10.08 12.59
C GLY A 202 -12.49 -9.70 11.20
N VAL A 203 -13.35 -9.11 10.36
CA VAL A 203 -12.96 -8.62 9.03
C VAL A 203 -12.03 -7.42 9.15
N GLN A 204 -12.29 -6.49 10.07
CA GLN A 204 -11.38 -5.35 10.31
C GLN A 204 -9.99 -5.81 10.74
N GLN A 205 -9.90 -6.78 11.66
CA GLN A 205 -8.61 -7.33 12.12
C GLN A 205 -7.85 -8.06 11.00
N ALA A 206 -8.56 -8.79 10.14
CA ALA A 206 -7.96 -9.42 8.97
C ALA A 206 -7.46 -8.39 7.93
N LEU A 207 -8.25 -7.33 7.69
CA LEU A 207 -7.87 -6.23 6.81
C LEU A 207 -6.66 -5.45 7.34
N LEU A 208 -6.58 -5.22 8.65
CA LEU A 208 -5.44 -4.53 9.28
C LEU A 208 -4.11 -5.24 8.98
N LYS A 209 -4.07 -6.58 9.08
CA LYS A 209 -2.85 -7.37 8.79
C LYS A 209 -2.34 -7.14 7.37
N ILE A 210 -3.23 -7.08 6.37
CA ILE A 210 -2.81 -6.85 4.98
C ILE A 210 -2.52 -5.37 4.70
N LEU A 211 -3.16 -4.44 5.43
CA LEU A 211 -2.91 -3.00 5.32
C LEU A 211 -1.54 -2.61 5.87
N GLU A 212 -1.14 -3.15 7.03
CA GLU A 212 0.14 -2.88 7.71
C GLU A 212 1.33 -3.44 6.92
N GLY A 213 1.13 -4.53 6.18
CA GLY A 213 2.18 -5.21 5.45
C GLY A 213 2.50 -6.56 6.07
N THR A 214 2.04 -7.62 5.41
CA THR A 214 2.31 -9.00 5.80
C THR A 214 2.71 -9.83 4.60
N ILE A 215 3.38 -10.95 4.84
CA ILE A 215 3.59 -11.98 3.83
C ILE A 215 2.38 -12.91 3.90
N ALA A 216 1.45 -12.75 2.97
CA ALA A 216 0.24 -13.56 2.91
C ALA A 216 0.44 -14.75 1.96
N SER A 217 0.02 -15.95 2.40
CA SER A 217 0.10 -17.17 1.60
C SER A 217 -1.25 -17.51 0.98
N VAL A 218 -1.36 -17.36 -0.35
CA VAL A 218 -2.63 -17.48 -1.09
C VAL A 218 -2.60 -18.63 -2.11
N PRO A 219 -3.74 -19.30 -2.37
CA PRO A 219 -3.82 -20.37 -3.37
C PRO A 219 -3.87 -19.81 -4.81
N PRO A 220 -3.13 -20.39 -5.78
CA PRO A 220 -3.02 -19.86 -7.15
C PRO A 220 -4.31 -19.87 -7.96
N LYS A 221 -5.26 -20.77 -7.67
CA LYS A 221 -6.52 -20.87 -8.44
C LYS A 221 -7.74 -20.33 -7.69
N GLY A 222 -7.53 -19.71 -6.53
CA GLY A 222 -8.61 -19.40 -5.58
C GLY A 222 -9.25 -20.66 -5.00
N GLY A 223 -10.16 -20.47 -4.04
CA GLY A 223 -10.83 -21.58 -3.34
C GLY A 223 -10.19 -21.95 -2.00
N ARG A 224 -10.73 -22.99 -1.34
CA ARG A 224 -10.27 -23.41 0.00
C ARG A 224 -8.87 -24.00 -0.05
N LYS A 225 -8.03 -23.66 0.94
CA LYS A 225 -6.67 -24.19 1.14
C LYS A 225 -6.70 -25.73 1.19
N HIS A 226 -6.32 -26.39 0.11
CA HIS A 226 -6.09 -27.84 0.10
C HIS A 226 -4.63 -28.12 0.51
N PRO A 227 -4.36 -29.13 1.37
CA PRO A 227 -3.01 -29.40 1.90
C PRO A 227 -1.92 -29.65 0.85
N GLU A 228 -2.31 -30.12 -0.34
CA GLU A 228 -1.36 -30.47 -1.43
C GLU A 228 -1.15 -29.32 -2.45
N GLN A 229 -1.81 -28.17 -2.28
CA GLN A 229 -1.64 -27.04 -3.19
C GLN A 229 -0.44 -26.18 -2.80
N SER A 230 0.42 -25.89 -3.78
CA SER A 230 1.50 -24.90 -3.63
C SER A 230 0.90 -23.52 -3.39
N LEU A 231 1.13 -22.95 -2.21
CA LEU A 231 0.74 -21.58 -1.87
C LEU A 231 1.74 -20.59 -2.46
N ILE A 232 1.24 -19.45 -2.93
CA ILE A 232 2.04 -18.32 -3.39
C ILE A 232 2.12 -17.31 -2.25
N ASN A 233 3.33 -16.86 -1.94
CA ASN A 233 3.54 -15.81 -0.95
C ASN A 233 3.53 -14.44 -1.66
N ILE A 234 2.73 -13.50 -1.14
CA ILE A 234 2.63 -12.13 -1.64
C ILE A 234 2.91 -11.18 -0.48
N ASN A 235 3.80 -10.21 -0.68
CA ASN A 235 4.07 -9.15 0.27
C ASN A 235 3.12 -7.95 0.06
N THR A 236 2.31 -7.63 1.07
CA THR A 236 1.33 -6.54 0.95
C THR A 236 1.86 -5.14 1.28
N LYS A 237 3.16 -5.00 1.59
CA LYS A 237 3.81 -3.72 1.95
C LYS A 237 3.72 -2.67 0.85
N ASN A 238 3.81 -3.08 -0.42
CA ASN A 238 3.82 -2.17 -1.57
C ASN A 238 2.48 -2.02 -2.30
N ILE A 239 1.49 -2.82 -1.90
CA ILE A 239 0.14 -2.74 -2.44
C ILE A 239 -0.55 -1.48 -1.90
N LEU A 240 -1.10 -0.65 -2.78
CA LEU A 240 -1.88 0.53 -2.38
C LEU A 240 -3.31 0.12 -2.03
N PHE A 241 -3.77 0.49 -0.85
CA PHE A 241 -5.18 0.31 -0.47
C PHE A 241 -5.92 1.64 -0.55
N ILE A 242 -7.02 1.64 -1.30
CA ILE A 242 -7.99 2.72 -1.36
C ILE A 242 -9.30 2.18 -0.79
N VAL A 243 -9.75 2.75 0.31
CA VAL A 243 -10.98 2.32 0.98
C VAL A 243 -12.05 3.38 0.78
N GLY A 244 -13.25 2.98 0.39
CA GLY A 244 -14.40 3.84 0.16
C GLY A 244 -15.49 3.60 1.20
N GLY A 245 -16.14 4.66 1.64
CA GLY A 245 -17.33 4.57 2.48
C GLY A 245 -18.27 5.75 2.27
N ALA A 246 -19.57 5.50 2.46
CA ALA A 246 -20.56 6.58 2.41
C ALA A 246 -20.61 7.36 3.72
N PHE A 247 -20.40 6.67 4.86
CA PHE A 247 -20.45 7.22 6.21
C PHE A 247 -21.72 8.04 6.45
N GLU A 248 -22.87 7.39 6.23
CA GLU A 248 -24.19 8.01 6.44
C GLU A 248 -24.31 8.58 7.86
N GLY A 249 -24.62 9.87 7.96
CA GLY A 249 -24.81 10.55 9.25
C GLY A 249 -23.54 11.17 9.84
N ILE A 250 -22.37 11.00 9.21
CA ILE A 250 -21.12 11.63 9.66
C ILE A 250 -21.19 13.16 9.64
N ASP A 251 -22.00 13.73 8.73
CA ASP A 251 -22.30 15.15 8.66
C ASP A 251 -22.85 15.67 10.00
N LYS A 252 -23.76 14.92 10.64
CA LYS A 252 -24.35 15.28 11.94
C LYS A 252 -23.33 15.20 13.08
N ILE A 253 -22.41 14.24 13.02
CA ILE A 253 -21.34 14.06 14.01
C ILE A 253 -20.38 15.25 13.95
N ILE A 254 -19.89 15.55 12.75
CA ILE A 254 -19.00 16.69 12.46
C ILE A 254 -19.68 18.00 12.90
N GLU A 255 -20.96 18.19 12.55
CA GLU A 255 -21.71 19.37 12.98
C GLU A 255 -21.84 19.47 14.51
N SER A 256 -22.12 18.35 15.19
CA SER A 256 -22.21 18.32 16.64
C SER A 256 -20.88 18.73 17.29
N ARG A 257 -19.76 18.21 16.80
CA ARG A 257 -18.41 18.58 17.25
C ARG A 257 -18.13 20.06 17.03
N LEU A 258 -18.36 20.57 15.81
CA LEU A 258 -18.14 21.98 15.47
C LEU A 258 -19.01 22.94 16.30
N ASN A 259 -20.25 22.53 16.62
CA ASN A 259 -21.16 23.35 17.43
C ASN A 259 -20.82 23.30 18.93
N LYS A 260 -20.35 22.17 19.47
CA LYS A 260 -19.90 22.08 20.86
C LYS A 260 -18.73 23.02 21.16
N MET A 261 -17.85 23.26 20.19
CA MET A 261 -16.76 24.24 20.32
C MET A 261 -17.22 25.71 20.36
N SER A 262 -18.46 26.00 19.95
CA SER A 262 -18.98 27.37 19.82
C SER A 262 -19.73 27.90 21.07
N ILE A 263 -19.65 27.21 22.21
CA ILE A 263 -20.19 27.69 23.48
C ILE A 263 -19.23 28.76 24.05
N GLY A 264 -19.36 29.98 23.54
CA GLY A 264 -18.68 31.19 23.99
C GLY A 264 -19.45 32.42 23.55
N PHE A 265 -19.53 33.45 24.41
CA PHE A 265 -20.27 34.68 24.11
C PHE A 265 -19.70 35.36 22.84
N GLY A 266 -20.54 35.52 21.81
CA GLY A 266 -20.19 36.29 20.59
C GLY A 266 -19.92 35.47 19.32
N VAL A 267 -20.19 34.17 19.29
CA VAL A 267 -19.99 33.37 18.06
C VAL A 267 -21.15 33.53 17.09
N ASP A 268 -20.83 33.95 15.86
CA ASP A 268 -21.74 34.07 14.73
C ASP A 268 -22.21 32.67 14.29
N ILE A 269 -23.32 32.20 14.87
CA ILE A 269 -23.93 30.91 14.51
C ILE A 269 -24.56 31.06 13.12
N LYS A 270 -23.77 30.85 12.07
CA LYS A 270 -24.32 30.65 10.71
C LYS A 270 -25.39 29.56 10.80
N ARG A 271 -26.60 29.88 10.34
CA ARG A 271 -27.80 29.03 10.46
C ARG A 271 -27.51 27.61 9.94
N LYS A 272 -28.01 26.61 10.69
CA LYS A 272 -27.94 25.16 10.40
C LYS A 272 -28.30 24.76 8.96
N SER A 273 -29.02 25.59 8.20
CA SER A 273 -29.60 25.24 6.91
C SER A 273 -28.76 25.58 5.67
N GLU A 274 -27.58 26.19 5.79
CA GLU A 274 -26.83 26.71 4.63
C GLU A 274 -25.50 26.00 4.31
N ARG A 275 -24.99 25.12 5.18
CA ARG A 275 -23.71 24.45 4.92
C ARG A 275 -23.92 23.28 3.95
N LYS A 276 -23.20 23.31 2.82
CA LYS A 276 -23.19 22.20 1.86
C LYS A 276 -22.48 21.00 2.48
N ILE A 277 -22.99 19.79 2.26
CA ILE A 277 -22.40 18.52 2.77
C ILE A 277 -20.90 18.45 2.47
N GLY A 278 -20.48 18.83 1.26
CA GLY A 278 -19.06 18.82 0.88
C GLY A 278 -18.16 19.76 1.70
N GLU A 279 -18.68 20.85 2.27
CA GLU A 279 -17.92 21.73 3.18
C GLU A 279 -17.77 21.14 4.56
N ILE A 280 -18.80 20.42 5.02
CA ILE A 280 -18.80 19.70 6.30
C ILE A 280 -17.80 18.55 6.25
N LEU A 281 -17.86 17.71 5.20
CA LEU A 281 -16.97 16.57 5.03
C LEU A 281 -15.49 16.96 4.93
N ARG A 282 -15.16 18.18 4.48
CA ARG A 282 -13.77 18.69 4.50
C ARG A 282 -13.20 18.89 5.90
N ARG A 283 -14.05 18.89 6.93
CA ARG A 283 -13.67 19.04 8.33
C ARG A 283 -13.62 17.70 9.06
N VAL A 284 -13.76 16.56 8.37
CA VAL A 284 -13.70 15.26 9.02
C VAL A 284 -12.35 15.05 9.71
N GLU A 285 -12.38 14.51 10.92
CA GLU A 285 -11.21 14.05 11.68
C GLU A 285 -11.37 12.56 12.02
N PRO A 286 -10.28 11.85 12.37
CA PRO A 286 -10.35 10.42 12.69
C PRO A 286 -11.35 10.09 13.81
N GLU A 287 -11.50 10.99 14.79
CA GLU A 287 -12.44 10.84 15.92
C GLU A 287 -13.90 10.78 15.47
N ASP A 288 -14.25 11.43 14.35
CA ASP A 288 -15.60 11.40 13.79
C ASP A 288 -15.96 10.02 13.21
N LEU A 289 -14.96 9.17 12.94
CA LEU A 289 -15.11 7.84 12.34
C LEU A 289 -15.30 6.73 13.38
N LEU A 290 -15.09 7.01 14.67
CA LEU A 290 -15.18 6.05 15.79
C LEU A 290 -16.62 5.77 16.25
N CYS A 291 -17.59 5.80 15.33
CA CYS A 291 -19.03 5.70 15.58
C CYS A 291 -19.42 4.51 16.46
#